data_AF-A0A6P6XTR5-F1
#
_entry.id   AF-A0A6P6XTR5-F1
#
_cell.length_a   1.000
_cell.length_b   1.000
_cell.length_c   1.000
_cell.angle_alpha   90.00
_cell.angle_beta   90.00
_cell.angle_gamma   90.00
#
_symmetry.space_group_name_H-M   'P 1'
#
loop_
_entity.id
_entity.type
_entity.pdbx_description
1 polymer ?
#
loop_
_entity_poly.entity_id
_entity_poly.type
_entity_poly.pdbx_seq_one_letter_code
_entity_poly.pdbx_strand_id
1 'polypeptide(L)'
;MESIEMFEMRSKFDDPDDPQLIGRFQYHQQGLNGRHPMSYRFGFVADDHQNPLSRHEMSHAPGHVTGAYSYIDANNKWQVVQYEAHPEHGFRIVKQWTKNRD
;
A
#
# COMPACT_ATOMS: atom_id res chain seq x y z
N MET A 1 -2.57 -8.56 17.50
CA MET A 1 -2.11 -7.16 17.50
C MET A 1 -1.77 -6.80 16.07
N GLU A 2 -2.35 -5.72 15.54
CA GLU A 2 -1.82 -5.11 14.32
C GLU A 2 -0.45 -4.51 14.66
N SER A 3 0.53 -4.60 13.76
CA SER A 3 1.79 -3.89 13.92
C SER A 3 1.55 -2.39 13.71
N ILE A 4 2.39 -1.56 14.34
CA ILE A 4 2.36 -0.09 14.18
C ILE A 4 2.45 0.26 12.69
N GLU A 5 3.33 -0.39 11.93
CA GLU A 5 3.47 -0.20 10.48
C GLU A 5 2.16 -0.40 9.72
N MET A 6 1.36 -1.41 10.10
CA MET A 6 0.09 -1.69 9.43
C MET A 6 -0.99 -0.66 9.78
N PHE A 7 -1.00 -0.17 11.03
CA PHE A 7 -1.88 0.91 11.44
C PHE A 7 -1.54 2.21 10.70
N GLU A 8 -0.26 2.56 10.67
CA GLU A 8 0.27 3.73 9.96
C GLU A 8 -0.07 3.69 8.47
N MET A 9 0.15 2.55 7.83
CA MET A 9 -0.21 2.35 6.43
C MET A 9 -1.69 2.55 6.18
N ARG A 10 -2.53 1.92 6.99
CA ARG A 10 -3.98 2.00 6.84
C ARG A 10 -4.48 3.43 6.98
N SER A 11 -3.94 4.17 7.95
CA SER A 11 -4.20 5.62 8.10
C SER A 11 -3.80 6.39 6.84
N LYS A 12 -2.64 6.10 6.24
CA LYS A 12 -2.24 6.71 4.94
C LYS A 12 -3.17 6.38 3.77
N PHE A 13 -3.86 5.24 3.77
CA PHE A 13 -4.83 4.92 2.70
C PHE A 13 -6.23 5.46 2.97
N ASP A 14 -6.54 5.84 4.21
CA ASP A 14 -7.79 6.52 4.56
C ASP A 14 -7.65 8.03 4.38
N ASP A 15 -6.51 8.61 4.78
CA ASP A 15 -6.14 10.01 4.52
C ASP A 15 -4.65 10.13 4.13
N PRO A 16 -4.34 10.29 2.83
CA PRO A 16 -2.95 10.36 2.36
C PRO A 16 -2.24 11.65 2.80
N ASP A 17 -2.99 12.71 3.11
CA ASP A 17 -2.46 13.96 3.67
C ASP A 17 -2.26 13.91 5.19
N ASP A 18 -2.51 12.78 5.86
CA ASP A 18 -2.43 12.69 7.32
C ASP A 18 -1.08 13.20 7.84
N PRO A 19 -1.04 14.35 8.55
CA PRO A 19 0.18 15.02 8.95
C PRO A 19 0.95 14.26 10.05
N GLN A 20 0.35 13.23 10.66
CA GLN A 20 1.01 12.43 11.68
C GLN A 20 1.95 11.38 11.07
N LEU A 21 1.80 11.08 9.79
CA LEU A 21 2.59 10.10 9.05
C LEU A 21 3.61 10.84 8.20
N ILE A 22 4.61 11.39 8.89
CA ILE A 22 5.72 12.16 8.34
C ILE A 22 6.97 11.29 8.33
N GLY A 23 7.60 11.20 7.15
CA GLY A 23 8.88 10.50 6.98
C GLY A 23 8.88 9.36 5.98
N ARG A 24 10.09 8.88 5.68
CA ARG A 24 10.30 7.73 4.81
C ARG A 24 10.36 6.47 5.65
N PHE A 25 9.49 5.51 5.33
CA PHE A 25 9.59 4.17 5.90
C PHE A 25 9.55 3.14 4.78
N GLN A 26 10.22 2.01 5.01
CA GLN A 26 10.18 0.86 4.12
C GLN A 26 10.29 -0.41 4.97
N TYR A 27 9.51 -1.42 4.62
CA TYR A 27 9.66 -2.76 5.17
C TYR A 27 9.60 -3.82 4.07
N HIS A 28 10.19 -4.97 4.38
CA HIS A 28 10.16 -6.15 3.54
C HIS A 28 10.28 -7.40 4.40
N GLN A 29 9.42 -8.38 4.16
CA GLN A 29 9.38 -9.65 4.87
C GLN A 29 9.10 -10.78 3.87
N GLN A 30 9.76 -11.93 4.05
CA GLN A 30 9.55 -13.15 3.26
C GLN A 30 9.24 -14.33 4.18
N GLY A 31 8.52 -15.33 3.66
CA GLY A 31 8.31 -16.61 4.33
C GLY A 31 7.44 -16.52 5.60
N LEU A 32 6.51 -15.56 5.65
CA LEU A 32 5.77 -15.12 6.83
C LEU A 32 5.09 -16.22 7.67
N ASN A 33 4.77 -17.36 7.07
CA ASN A 33 3.94 -18.38 7.71
C ASN A 33 4.61 -19.75 7.86
N GLY A 34 5.88 -19.93 7.48
CA GLY A 34 6.63 -21.21 7.53
C GLY A 34 6.10 -22.34 6.63
N ARG A 35 4.77 -22.43 6.46
CA ARG A 35 4.03 -23.32 5.53
C ARG A 35 4.01 -22.82 4.10
N HIS A 36 4.31 -21.54 3.89
CA HIS A 36 4.23 -20.88 2.59
C HIS A 36 5.49 -20.06 2.35
N PRO A 37 6.60 -20.69 1.93
CA PRO A 37 7.89 -20.01 1.77
C PRO A 37 7.84 -18.89 0.71
N MET A 38 6.84 -18.93 -0.18
CA MET A 38 6.65 -17.95 -1.25
C MET A 38 5.81 -16.72 -0.83
N SER A 39 5.31 -16.64 0.41
CA SER A 39 4.61 -15.44 0.87
C SER A 39 5.58 -14.30 1.13
N TYR A 40 5.14 -13.08 0.86
CA TYR A 40 5.92 -11.87 1.16
C TYR A 40 5.00 -10.75 1.61
N ARG A 41 5.59 -9.76 2.27
CA ARG A 41 5.02 -8.45 2.54
C ARG A 41 6.07 -7.41 2.26
N PHE A 42 5.72 -6.38 1.53
CA PHE A 42 6.56 -5.21 1.41
C PHE A 42 5.73 -3.95 1.42
N GLY A 43 6.37 -2.85 1.78
CA GLY A 43 5.70 -1.57 1.77
C GLY A 43 6.66 -0.43 1.96
N PHE A 44 6.24 0.75 1.51
CA PHE A 44 6.97 1.98 1.72
C PHE A 44 6.03 3.19 1.76
N VAL A 45 6.49 4.24 2.42
CA VAL A 45 6.07 5.62 2.18
C VAL A 45 7.30 6.43 1.80
N ALA A 46 7.20 7.08 0.66
CA ALA A 46 8.14 8.06 0.17
C ALA A 46 7.47 9.43 0.32
N ASP A 47 7.67 10.06 1.47
CA ASP A 47 7.21 11.41 1.74
C ASP A 47 8.14 12.42 1.05
N ASP A 48 7.91 12.62 -0.25
CA ASP A 48 8.50 13.70 -1.02
C ASP A 48 7.51 14.87 -1.02
N HIS A 49 7.97 16.06 -0.63
CA HIS A 49 7.14 17.26 -0.58
C HIS A 49 6.43 17.55 -1.92
N GLN A 50 7.03 17.13 -3.03
CA GLN A 50 6.51 17.39 -4.37
C GLN A 50 5.57 16.29 -4.85
N ASN A 51 5.92 15.02 -4.63
CA ASN A 51 5.10 13.88 -5.02
C ASN A 51 5.23 12.76 -3.98
N PRO A 52 4.43 12.79 -2.90
CA PRO A 52 4.40 11.70 -1.94
C PRO A 52 3.85 10.43 -2.58
N LEU A 53 4.54 9.31 -2.38
CA LEU A 53 4.10 8.00 -2.84
C LEU A 53 4.00 7.03 -1.67
N SER A 54 2.99 6.17 -1.70
CA SER A 54 2.93 5.03 -0.79
C SER A 54 2.56 3.76 -1.53
N ARG A 55 3.05 2.62 -1.04
CA ARG A 55 2.58 1.32 -1.46
C ARG A 55 2.70 0.33 -0.33
N HIS A 56 1.72 -0.55 -0.21
CA HIS A 56 1.85 -1.80 0.52
C HIS A 56 1.36 -2.95 -0.35
N GLU A 57 1.97 -4.12 -0.14
CA GLU A 57 1.57 -5.33 -0.82
C GLU A 57 1.84 -6.56 0.05
N MET A 58 0.91 -7.49 0.03
CA MET A 58 0.99 -8.77 0.71
C MET A 58 0.65 -9.88 -0.29
N SER A 59 1.55 -10.84 -0.41
CA SER A 59 1.30 -12.09 -1.12
C SER A 59 0.97 -13.20 -0.14
N HIS A 60 -0.15 -13.85 -0.40
CA HIS A 60 -0.58 -15.08 0.22
C HIS A 60 -0.28 -16.23 -0.75
N ALA A 61 0.13 -17.38 -0.22
CA ALA A 61 0.09 -18.59 -1.02
C ALA A 61 -1.37 -19.04 -1.22
N PRO A 62 -1.75 -19.50 -2.43
CA PRO A 62 -0.90 -19.90 -3.58
C PRO A 62 -0.71 -18.81 -4.66
N GLY A 63 -0.28 -17.60 -4.30
CA GLY A 63 0.03 -16.51 -5.24
C GLY A 63 -1.06 -15.45 -5.34
N HIS A 64 -1.94 -15.36 -4.34
CA HIS A 64 -2.95 -14.31 -4.25
C HIS A 64 -2.32 -13.07 -3.61
N VAL A 65 -2.34 -11.95 -4.32
CA VAL A 65 -1.74 -10.69 -3.87
C VAL A 65 -2.84 -9.71 -3.51
N THR A 66 -2.67 -8.97 -2.43
CA THR A 66 -3.49 -7.80 -2.08
C THR A 66 -2.58 -6.62 -1.79
N GLY A 67 -3.02 -5.42 -2.10
CA GLY A 67 -2.24 -4.23 -1.78
C GLY A 67 -2.98 -2.94 -2.03
N ALA A 68 -2.31 -1.85 -1.71
CA ALA A 68 -2.76 -0.52 -2.05
C ALA A 68 -1.59 0.38 -2.39
N TYR A 69 -1.83 1.38 -3.22
CA TYR A 69 -0.88 2.45 -3.48
C TYR A 69 -1.57 3.81 -3.52
N SER A 70 -0.81 4.86 -3.19
CA SER A 70 -1.22 6.24 -3.38
C SER A 70 -0.12 7.08 -4.02
N TYR A 71 -0.51 8.08 -4.80
CA TYR A 71 0.37 9.08 -5.40
C TYR A 71 -0.39 10.36 -5.73
N ILE A 72 0.33 11.44 -6.03
CA ILE A 72 -0.27 12.68 -6.55
C ILE A 72 -0.13 12.72 -8.08
N ASP A 73 -1.23 12.97 -8.78
CA ASP A 73 -1.25 13.07 -10.24
C ASP A 73 -0.86 14.47 -10.76
N ALA A 74 -0.80 14.62 -12.09
CA ALA A 74 -0.46 15.89 -12.74
C ALA A 74 -1.46 17.04 -12.47
N ASN A 75 -2.66 16.74 -11.97
CA ASN A 75 -3.67 17.72 -11.58
C ASN A 75 -3.63 18.04 -10.07
N ASN A 76 -2.57 17.60 -9.37
CA ASN A 76 -2.40 17.77 -7.93
C ASN A 76 -3.52 17.10 -7.11
N LYS A 77 -4.04 15.97 -7.59
CA LYS A 77 -5.01 15.15 -6.87
C LYS A 77 -4.37 13.86 -6.38
N TRP A 78 -4.73 13.47 -5.17
CA TRP A 78 -4.46 12.14 -4.68
C TRP A 78 -5.18 11.10 -5.50
N GLN A 79 -4.44 10.08 -5.88
CA GLN A 79 -4.94 8.87 -6.52
C GLN A 79 -4.67 7.72 -5.54
N VAL A 80 -5.72 7.07 -5.06
CA VAL A 80 -5.61 5.94 -4.13
C VAL A 80 -6.28 4.72 -4.73
N VAL A 81 -5.54 3.63 -4.80
CA VAL A 81 -6.00 2.36 -5.40
C VAL A 81 -5.72 1.22 -4.44
N GLN A 82 -6.75 0.43 -4.16
CA GLN A 82 -6.66 -0.88 -3.53
C GLN A 82 -6.89 -1.93 -4.60
N TYR A 83 -6.04 -2.96 -4.63
CA TYR A 83 -6.04 -3.97 -5.67
C TYR A 83 -5.84 -5.37 -5.08
N GLU A 84 -6.20 -6.35 -5.88
CA GLU A 84 -5.80 -7.73 -5.69
C GLU A 84 -5.32 -8.32 -7.03
N ALA A 85 -4.50 -9.36 -6.97
CA ALA A 85 -4.11 -10.13 -8.13
C ALA A 85 -4.19 -11.63 -7.85
N HIS A 86 -4.96 -12.34 -8.66
CA HIS A 86 -5.19 -13.78 -8.54
C HIS A 86 -4.45 -14.57 -9.63
N PRO A 87 -3.92 -15.78 -9.34
CA PRO A 87 -3.25 -16.60 -10.35
C PRO A 87 -4.09 -16.88 -11.61
N GLU A 88 -5.42 -17.03 -11.43
CA GLU A 88 -6.35 -17.34 -12.53
C GLU A 88 -7.01 -16.11 -13.15
N HIS A 89 -7.23 -15.05 -12.36
CA HIS A 89 -8.02 -13.89 -12.81
C HIS A 89 -7.17 -12.64 -13.09
N GLY A 90 -5.88 -12.69 -12.78
CA GLY A 90 -4.98 -11.55 -12.93
C GLY A 90 -5.31 -10.42 -11.95
N PHE A 91 -4.88 -9.22 -12.32
CA PHE A 91 -5.02 -8.00 -11.53
C PHE A 91 -6.43 -7.40 -11.64
N ARG A 92 -7.00 -6.97 -10.50
CA ARG A 92 -8.21 -6.16 -10.44
C ARG A 92 -8.08 -5.02 -9.42
N ILE A 93 -8.77 -3.92 -9.69
CA ILE A 93 -8.99 -2.85 -8.72
C ILE A 93 -10.18 -3.24 -7.85
N VAL A 94 -9.98 -3.26 -6.53
CA VAL A 94 -11.03 -3.50 -5.53
C VAL A 94 -11.70 -2.19 -5.14
N LYS A 95 -10.90 -1.13 -4.97
CA LYS A 95 -11.37 0.22 -4.62
C LYS A 95 -10.45 1.24 -5.25
N GLN A 96 -11.03 2.32 -5.78
CA GLN A 96 -10.27 3.48 -6.23
C GLN A 96 -11.01 4.76 -5.86
N TRP A 97 -10.26 5.80 -5.52
CA TRP A 97 -10.82 7.12 -5.26
C TRP A 97 -9.78 8.22 -5.45
N THR A 98 -10.29 9.46 -5.55
CA THR A 98 -9.47 10.65 -5.72
C THR A 98 -9.87 11.74 -4.74
N LYS A 99 -8.90 12.52 -4.25
CA LYS A 99 -9.12 13.69 -3.37
C LYS A 99 -8.24 14.84 -3.85
N ASN A 100 -8.70 16.07 -3.69
CA ASN A 100 -7.82 17.21 -3.87
C ASN A 100 -6.73 17.18 -2.78
N ARG A 101 -5.52 17.60 -3.11
CA ARG A 101 -4.52 17.86 -2.09
C ARG A 101 -4.92 19.14 -1.35
N ASP A 102 -5.04 19.05 -0.02
CA ASP A 102 -5.35 20.18 0.85
C ASP A 102 -4.08 20.96 1.27
#